data_AF-A0A0G4IYR8-F1
#
_entry.id   AF-A0A0G4IYR8-F1
#
_cell.length_a   1.000
_cell.length_b   1.000
_cell.length_c   1.000
_cell.angle_alpha   90.00
_cell.angle_beta   90.00
_cell.angle_gamma   90.00
#
_symmetry.space_group_name_H-M   'P 1'
#
loop_
_entity.id
_entity.type
_entity.pdbx_description
1 polymer ?
#
loop_
_entity_poly.entity_id
_entity_poly.type
_entity_poly.pdbx_seq_one_letter_code
_entity_poly.pdbx_strand_id
1 'polypeptide(L)'
;MADLIAKKREMFLVQMSLDTKRKEIQKLEEKAKLKEEALRKSELMLEADAARFDKFLKENDRNAHEAIKRHDDESKIKHEKLAEIKKLNQEIAKVQGDMSKYQEQLEDCLKYKEFLDKLTPHAEKEAMEKARLERLARKASKQAEAKAPGAEGGSPGGTGGETGAEDDDDEVEPIYFKEPSQLLQIFSALEERNLFLIQNSQETEEALEDLKNKFEETKSQMEANTSALSKNIEQLQTKIELENEKAARLEKRISVNVGIGKQEAILQELGDKVTEVFTRCGFVPEANPDTLDKLVEIERKLEQLLTQMSVLPKDYIRAAEKRKEADRRDRVRKQKMFEKQHAYEERLAKSVARATKAIPQRKGKKIMFRSPPLKRVKKKATVDDKIKLEQDIMYKKYFT
;
A
#
# COMPACT_ATOMS: atom_id res chain seq x y z
N MET A 1 25.72 -186.41 -65.45
CA MET A 1 24.71 -185.94 -64.46
C MET A 1 25.30 -184.99 -63.42
N ALA A 2 26.47 -185.29 -62.82
CA ALA A 2 27.09 -184.45 -61.79
C ALA A 2 27.38 -183.00 -62.22
N ASP A 3 27.95 -182.77 -63.41
CA ASP A 3 28.27 -181.42 -63.90
C ASP A 3 27.04 -180.54 -64.15
N LEU A 4 25.93 -181.15 -64.55
CA LEU A 4 24.66 -180.46 -64.80
C LEU A 4 24.02 -180.02 -63.48
N ILE A 5 24.17 -180.82 -62.43
CA ILE A 5 23.73 -180.49 -61.07
C ILE A 5 24.66 -179.43 -60.45
N ALA A 6 25.98 -179.51 -60.66
CA ALA A 6 26.94 -178.52 -60.21
C ALA A 6 26.70 -177.15 -60.86
N LYS A 7 26.54 -177.08 -62.19
CA LYS A 7 26.21 -175.85 -62.92
C LYS A 7 24.85 -175.26 -62.50
N LYS A 8 23.84 -176.09 -62.24
CA LYS A 8 22.54 -175.62 -61.72
C LYS A 8 22.65 -175.05 -60.30
N ARG A 9 23.48 -175.65 -59.43
CA ARG A 9 23.76 -175.12 -58.09
C ARG A 9 24.55 -173.80 -58.15
N GLU A 10 25.56 -173.72 -59.01
CA GLU A 10 26.34 -172.51 -59.25
C GLU A 10 25.45 -171.38 -59.79
N MET A 11 24.61 -171.67 -60.78
CA MET A 11 23.61 -170.74 -61.32
C MET A 11 22.62 -170.27 -60.24
N PHE A 12 22.14 -171.18 -59.38
CA PHE A 12 21.25 -170.81 -58.26
C PHE A 12 21.94 -169.93 -57.21
N LEU A 13 23.21 -170.20 -56.88
CA LEU A 13 23.98 -169.38 -55.94
C LEU A 13 24.26 -167.99 -56.51
N VAL A 14 24.59 -167.89 -57.79
CA VAL A 14 24.75 -166.61 -58.49
C VAL A 14 23.42 -165.86 -58.53
N GLN A 15 22.31 -166.54 -58.82
CA GLN A 15 20.97 -165.95 -58.82
C GLN A 15 20.57 -165.44 -57.43
N MET A 16 20.78 -166.24 -56.37
CA MET A 16 20.50 -165.84 -54.99
C MET A 16 21.37 -164.65 -54.55
N SER A 17 22.65 -164.64 -54.95
CA SER A 17 23.58 -163.52 -54.71
C SER A 17 23.15 -162.26 -55.46
N LEU A 18 22.73 -162.38 -56.72
CA LEU A 18 22.17 -161.28 -57.51
C LEU A 18 20.88 -160.74 -56.88
N ASP A 19 19.97 -161.60 -56.45
CA ASP A 19 18.70 -161.17 -55.83
C ASP A 19 18.95 -160.52 -54.47
N THR A 20 19.94 -160.99 -53.71
CA THR A 20 20.38 -160.35 -52.46
C THR A 20 20.98 -158.97 -52.72
N LYS A 21 21.87 -158.85 -53.72
CA LYS A 21 22.44 -157.55 -54.13
C LYS A 21 21.39 -156.60 -54.69
N ARG A 22 20.43 -157.09 -55.49
CA ARG A 22 19.30 -156.29 -56.00
C ARG A 22 18.43 -155.75 -54.87
N LYS A 23 18.12 -156.57 -53.85
CA LYS A 23 17.40 -156.12 -52.65
C LYS A 23 18.18 -155.09 -51.85
N GLU A 24 19.50 -155.25 -51.73
CA GLU A 24 20.34 -154.28 -51.02
C GLU A 24 20.46 -152.96 -51.78
N ILE A 25 20.60 -153.01 -53.11
CA ILE A 25 20.57 -151.83 -53.99
C ILE A 25 19.23 -151.11 -53.83
N GLN A 26 18.10 -151.82 -53.87
CA GLN A 26 16.78 -151.22 -53.66
C GLN A 26 16.65 -150.51 -52.30
N LYS A 27 17.12 -151.14 -51.21
CA LYS A 27 17.12 -150.50 -49.88
C LYS A 27 17.98 -149.25 -49.83
N LEU A 28 19.17 -149.28 -50.44
CA LEU A 28 20.06 -148.12 -50.49
C LEU A 28 19.47 -147.01 -51.36
N GLU A 29 18.82 -147.34 -52.47
CA GLU A 29 18.10 -146.40 -53.33
C GLU A 29 16.92 -145.76 -52.60
N GLU A 30 16.12 -146.52 -51.84
CA GLU A 30 15.04 -145.97 -51.02
C GLU A 30 15.57 -145.02 -49.94
N LYS A 31 16.65 -145.42 -49.24
CA LYS A 31 17.29 -144.57 -48.23
C LYS A 31 17.93 -143.32 -48.84
N ALA A 32 18.48 -143.42 -50.05
CA ALA A 32 19.01 -142.29 -50.79
C ALA A 32 17.89 -141.32 -51.18
N LYS A 33 16.76 -141.83 -51.73
CA LYS A 33 15.58 -141.03 -52.07
C LYS A 33 15.01 -140.30 -50.86
N LEU A 34 14.84 -140.98 -49.73
CA LEU A 34 14.35 -140.34 -48.49
C LEU A 34 15.29 -139.23 -48.01
N LYS A 35 16.61 -139.44 -48.09
CA LYS A 35 17.60 -138.40 -47.72
C LYS A 35 17.60 -137.24 -48.71
N GLU A 36 17.49 -137.51 -50.01
CA GLU A 36 17.40 -136.49 -51.04
C GLU A 36 16.14 -135.66 -50.89
N GLU A 37 14.99 -136.29 -50.62
CA GLU A 37 13.74 -135.59 -50.31
C GLU A 37 13.83 -134.76 -49.02
N ALA A 38 14.47 -135.27 -47.97
CA ALA A 38 14.67 -134.54 -46.73
C ALA A 38 15.62 -133.34 -46.93
N LEU A 39 16.71 -133.52 -47.67
CA LEU A 39 17.65 -132.45 -48.01
C LEU A 39 16.96 -131.38 -48.84
N ARG A 40 16.22 -131.78 -49.88
CA ARG A 40 15.44 -130.86 -50.73
C ARG A 40 14.41 -130.06 -49.92
N LYS A 41 13.73 -130.69 -48.97
CA LYS A 41 12.81 -129.97 -48.06
C LYS A 41 13.55 -128.97 -47.18
N SER A 42 14.72 -129.34 -46.63
CA SER A 42 15.55 -128.42 -45.83
C SER A 42 16.07 -127.26 -46.66
N GLU A 43 16.55 -127.51 -47.88
CA GLU A 43 17.01 -126.47 -48.82
C GLU A 43 15.88 -125.50 -49.14
N LEU A 44 14.69 -126.00 -49.47
CA LEU A 44 13.51 -125.16 -49.72
C LEU A 44 13.11 -124.31 -48.51
N MET A 45 13.20 -124.86 -47.28
CA MET A 45 12.91 -124.10 -46.06
C MET A 45 13.94 -123.00 -45.81
N LEU A 46 15.23 -123.29 -46.01
CA LEU A 46 16.30 -122.29 -45.87
C LEU A 46 16.20 -121.21 -46.95
N GLU A 47 15.86 -121.56 -48.18
CA GLU A 47 15.63 -120.60 -49.25
C GLU A 47 14.41 -119.71 -48.94
N ALA A 48 13.33 -120.28 -48.41
CA ALA A 48 12.17 -119.52 -47.95
C ALA A 48 12.51 -118.57 -46.79
N ASP A 49 13.35 -119.00 -45.84
CA ASP A 49 13.80 -118.16 -44.72
C ASP A 49 14.74 -117.04 -45.18
N ALA A 50 15.68 -117.32 -46.08
CA ALA A 50 16.52 -116.29 -46.69
C ALA A 50 15.67 -115.25 -47.43
N ALA A 51 14.68 -115.68 -48.22
CA ALA A 51 13.76 -114.78 -48.89
C ALA A 51 12.89 -113.96 -47.92
N ARG A 52 12.53 -114.52 -46.75
CA ARG A 52 11.85 -113.78 -45.68
C ARG A 52 12.76 -112.73 -45.05
N PHE A 53 14.01 -113.07 -44.78
CA PHE A 53 14.99 -112.16 -44.19
C PHE A 53 15.32 -111.00 -45.12
N ASP A 54 15.51 -111.26 -46.42
CA ASP A 54 15.73 -110.22 -47.42
C ASP A 54 14.53 -109.26 -47.53
N LYS A 55 13.31 -109.78 -47.42
CA LYS A 55 12.10 -108.95 -47.35
C LYS A 55 12.09 -108.10 -46.09
N PHE A 56 12.44 -108.67 -44.95
CA PHE A 56 12.52 -107.95 -43.67
C PHE A 56 13.57 -106.83 -43.72
N LEU A 57 14.76 -107.07 -44.27
CA LEU A 57 15.79 -106.04 -44.43
C LEU A 57 15.30 -104.89 -45.32
N LYS A 58 14.69 -105.21 -46.48
CA LYS A 58 14.12 -104.20 -47.37
C LYS A 58 13.01 -103.38 -46.69
N GLU A 59 12.18 -104.02 -45.89
CA GLU A 59 11.11 -103.34 -45.15
C GLU A 59 11.65 -102.49 -43.99
N ASN A 60 12.69 -102.97 -43.29
CA ASN A 60 13.36 -102.21 -42.25
C ASN A 60 14.07 -100.97 -42.82
N ASP A 61 14.87 -101.14 -43.87
CA ASP A 61 15.55 -100.03 -44.56
C ASP A 61 14.52 -99.02 -45.08
N ARG A 62 13.42 -99.50 -45.65
CA ARG A 62 12.32 -98.65 -46.09
C ARG A 62 11.70 -97.88 -44.91
N ASN A 63 11.42 -98.55 -43.80
CA ASN A 63 10.85 -97.90 -42.61
C ASN A 63 11.82 -96.88 -41.99
N ALA A 64 13.13 -97.18 -41.97
CA ALA A 64 14.16 -96.26 -41.50
C ALA A 64 14.24 -95.01 -42.41
N HIS A 65 14.26 -95.20 -43.73
CA HIS A 65 14.22 -94.09 -44.68
C HIS A 65 12.93 -93.28 -44.59
N GLU A 66 11.78 -93.92 -44.43
CA GLU A 66 10.50 -93.23 -44.23
C GLU A 66 10.51 -92.42 -42.92
N ALA A 67 11.10 -92.93 -41.83
CA ALA A 67 11.23 -92.22 -40.57
C ALA A 67 12.15 -90.99 -40.68
N ILE A 68 13.30 -91.12 -41.34
CA ILE A 68 14.23 -90.00 -41.59
C ILE A 68 13.53 -88.94 -42.45
N LYS A 69 12.85 -89.35 -43.52
CA LYS A 69 12.13 -88.42 -44.39
C LYS A 69 11.05 -87.66 -43.62
N ARG A 70 10.26 -88.35 -42.78
CA ARG A 70 9.24 -87.71 -41.93
C ARG A 70 9.89 -86.70 -40.98
N HIS A 71 10.97 -87.07 -40.31
CA HIS A 71 11.72 -86.17 -39.43
C HIS A 71 12.23 -84.92 -40.16
N ASP A 72 12.78 -85.09 -41.37
CA ASP A 72 13.31 -83.99 -42.17
C ASP A 72 12.19 -83.07 -42.67
N ASP A 73 11.06 -83.63 -43.09
CA ASP A 73 9.89 -82.85 -43.54
C ASP A 73 9.26 -82.10 -42.36
N GLU A 74 9.11 -82.72 -41.18
CA GLU A 74 8.67 -82.05 -39.95
C GLU A 74 9.65 -80.95 -39.51
N SER A 75 10.95 -81.21 -39.62
CA SER A 75 11.99 -80.23 -39.32
C SER A 75 11.92 -79.03 -40.27
N LYS A 76 11.70 -79.25 -41.57
CA LYS A 76 11.51 -78.15 -42.54
C LYS A 76 10.30 -77.30 -42.17
N ILE A 77 9.14 -77.92 -41.90
CA ILE A 77 7.92 -77.21 -41.49
C ILE A 77 8.17 -76.39 -40.23
N LYS A 78 8.86 -76.95 -39.23
CA LYS A 78 9.24 -76.22 -38.02
C LYS A 78 10.13 -75.00 -38.33
N HIS A 79 11.13 -75.14 -39.19
CA HIS A 79 12.00 -74.03 -39.57
C HIS A 79 11.25 -72.93 -40.33
N GLU A 80 10.35 -73.30 -41.24
CA GLU A 80 9.48 -72.37 -41.96
C GLU A 80 8.57 -71.60 -41.00
N LYS A 81 7.93 -72.28 -40.05
CA LYS A 81 7.09 -71.65 -39.04
C LYS A 81 7.88 -70.74 -38.10
N LEU A 82 9.09 -71.12 -37.69
CA LEU A 82 9.97 -70.25 -36.91
C LEU A 82 10.38 -68.99 -37.69
N ALA A 83 10.63 -69.11 -38.99
CA ALA A 83 10.92 -67.96 -39.84
C ALA A 83 9.70 -67.03 -39.98
N GLU A 84 8.49 -67.58 -40.10
CA GLU A 84 7.23 -66.82 -40.12
C GLU A 84 7.00 -66.09 -38.79
N ILE A 85 7.16 -66.77 -37.64
CA ILE A 85 7.10 -66.15 -36.31
C ILE A 85 8.10 -65.00 -36.18
N LYS A 86 9.34 -65.19 -36.67
CA LYS A 86 10.36 -64.14 -36.63
C LYS A 86 9.95 -62.92 -37.47
N LYS A 87 9.38 -63.13 -38.66
CA LYS A 87 8.87 -62.04 -39.51
C LYS A 87 7.73 -61.29 -38.82
N LEU A 88 6.73 -62.02 -38.31
CA LEU A 88 5.61 -61.42 -37.59
C LEU A 88 6.06 -60.63 -36.35
N ASN A 89 7.02 -61.15 -35.58
CA ASN A 89 7.57 -60.41 -34.44
C ASN A 89 8.30 -59.12 -34.85
N GLN A 90 8.97 -59.11 -36.01
CA GLN A 90 9.58 -57.89 -36.56
C GLN A 90 8.51 -56.87 -36.98
N GLU A 91 7.41 -57.33 -37.59
CA GLU A 91 6.29 -56.46 -37.96
C GLU A 91 5.59 -55.88 -36.72
N ILE A 92 5.35 -56.70 -35.69
CA ILE A 92 4.79 -56.24 -34.41
C ILE A 92 5.69 -55.17 -33.81
N ALA A 93 7.00 -55.39 -33.73
CA ALA A 93 7.94 -54.41 -33.19
C ALA A 93 7.94 -53.11 -34.00
N LYS A 94 7.82 -53.19 -35.32
CA LYS A 94 7.71 -52.01 -36.20
C LYS A 94 6.43 -51.23 -35.92
N VAL A 95 5.28 -51.90 -35.90
CA VAL A 95 3.99 -51.27 -35.61
C VAL A 95 3.95 -50.68 -34.21
N GLN A 96 4.51 -51.36 -33.21
CA GLN A 96 4.65 -50.82 -31.86
C GLN A 96 5.51 -49.56 -31.83
N GLY A 97 6.65 -49.56 -32.53
CA GLY A 97 7.50 -48.39 -32.65
C GLY A 97 6.80 -47.21 -33.33
N ASP A 98 6.05 -47.47 -34.41
CA ASP A 98 5.27 -46.43 -35.09
C ASP A 98 4.10 -45.94 -34.23
N MET A 99 3.42 -46.83 -33.50
CA MET A 99 2.37 -46.47 -32.54
C MET A 99 2.90 -45.54 -31.45
N SER A 100 4.08 -45.83 -30.87
CA SER A 100 4.70 -44.94 -29.87
C SER A 100 5.07 -43.58 -30.46
N LYS A 101 5.60 -43.53 -31.69
CA LYS A 101 5.88 -42.23 -32.36
C LYS A 101 4.60 -41.42 -32.59
N TYR A 102 3.53 -42.07 -33.06
CA TYR A 102 2.27 -41.38 -33.30
C TYR A 102 1.58 -40.95 -32.00
N GLN A 103 1.74 -41.71 -30.91
CA GLN A 103 1.28 -41.30 -29.58
C GLN A 103 2.01 -40.04 -29.11
N GLU A 104 3.34 -39.98 -29.22
CA GLU A 104 4.11 -38.78 -28.86
C GLU A 104 3.73 -37.56 -29.71
N GLN A 105 3.60 -37.75 -31.03
CA GLN A 105 3.14 -36.69 -31.93
C GLN A 105 1.72 -36.21 -31.57
N LEU A 106 0.82 -37.11 -31.21
CA LEU A 106 -0.53 -36.76 -30.78
C LEU A 106 -0.51 -35.97 -29.48
N GLU A 107 0.30 -36.37 -28.50
CA GLU A 107 0.46 -35.63 -27.25
C GLU A 107 0.97 -34.21 -27.50
N ASP A 108 1.94 -34.03 -28.39
CA ASP A 108 2.44 -32.71 -28.75
C ASP A 108 1.38 -31.88 -29.49
N CYS A 109 0.65 -32.47 -30.43
CA CYS A 109 -0.49 -31.80 -31.07
C CYS A 109 -1.56 -31.38 -30.06
N LEU A 110 -1.84 -32.19 -29.04
CA LEU A 110 -2.79 -31.84 -27.98
C LEU A 110 -2.27 -30.69 -27.11
N LYS A 111 -0.99 -30.68 -26.74
CA LYS A 111 -0.37 -29.55 -26.03
C LYS A 111 -0.47 -28.26 -26.85
N TYR A 112 -0.21 -28.33 -28.16
CA TYR A 112 -0.36 -27.18 -29.05
C TYR A 112 -1.81 -26.74 -29.16
N LYS A 113 -2.76 -27.67 -29.25
CA LYS A 113 -4.20 -27.34 -29.24
C LYS A 113 -4.60 -26.61 -27.96
N GLU A 114 -4.25 -27.15 -26.79
CA GLU A 114 -4.56 -26.51 -25.50
C GLU A 114 -3.95 -25.11 -25.39
N PHE A 115 -2.75 -24.92 -25.92
CA PHE A 115 -2.09 -23.62 -25.95
C PHE A 115 -2.83 -22.62 -26.85
N LEU A 116 -3.17 -23.02 -28.08
CA LEU A 116 -3.94 -22.19 -29.01
C LEU A 116 -5.34 -21.90 -28.46
N ASP A 117 -5.97 -22.88 -27.81
CA ASP A 117 -7.24 -22.68 -27.12
C ASP A 117 -7.08 -21.57 -26.06
N LYS A 118 -6.06 -21.60 -25.20
CA LYS A 118 -5.85 -20.52 -24.20
C LYS A 118 -5.70 -19.13 -24.82
N LEU A 119 -5.03 -19.02 -25.97
CA LEU A 119 -4.82 -17.75 -26.67
C LEU A 119 -6.02 -17.28 -27.49
N THR A 120 -6.94 -18.18 -27.83
CA THR A 120 -8.12 -17.82 -28.62
C THR A 120 -9.04 -16.90 -27.80
N PRO A 121 -9.42 -15.73 -28.33
CA PRO A 121 -10.34 -14.80 -27.66
C PRO A 121 -11.67 -15.46 -27.26
N HIS A 122 -12.20 -15.09 -26.09
CA HIS A 122 -13.42 -15.69 -25.54
C HIS A 122 -14.64 -15.58 -26.47
N ALA A 123 -14.79 -14.44 -27.16
CA ALA A 123 -15.88 -14.20 -28.09
C ALA A 123 -15.87 -15.17 -29.29
N GLU A 124 -14.68 -15.55 -29.77
CA GLU A 124 -14.52 -16.46 -30.90
C GLU A 124 -14.63 -17.92 -30.45
N LYS A 125 -14.21 -18.25 -29.22
CA LYS A 125 -14.49 -19.55 -28.59
C LYS A 125 -15.99 -19.82 -28.49
N GLU A 126 -16.76 -18.86 -27.98
CA GLU A 126 -18.21 -19.00 -27.85
C GLU A 126 -18.90 -19.17 -29.23
N ALA A 127 -18.43 -18.43 -30.24
CA ALA A 127 -18.93 -18.56 -31.60
C ALA A 127 -18.62 -19.97 -32.18
N MET A 128 -17.42 -20.49 -31.95
CA MET A 128 -17.03 -21.83 -32.37
C MET A 128 -17.81 -22.92 -31.63
N GLU A 129 -18.01 -22.81 -30.32
CA GLU A 129 -18.85 -23.76 -29.56
C GLU A 129 -20.31 -23.74 -30.01
N LYS A 130 -20.85 -22.55 -30.30
CA LYS A 130 -22.22 -22.42 -30.80
C LYS A 130 -22.38 -23.07 -32.17
N ALA A 131 -21.43 -22.85 -33.08
CA ALA A 131 -21.39 -23.50 -34.39
C ALA A 131 -21.25 -25.03 -34.27
N ARG A 132 -20.45 -25.51 -33.30
CA ARG A 132 -20.30 -26.94 -33.00
C ARG A 132 -21.61 -27.57 -32.53
N LEU A 133 -22.31 -26.93 -31.59
CA LEU A 133 -23.62 -27.39 -31.10
C LEU A 133 -24.68 -27.39 -32.20
N GLU A 134 -24.70 -26.36 -33.05
CA GLU A 134 -25.61 -26.29 -34.21
C GLU A 134 -25.33 -27.41 -35.22
N ARG A 135 -24.05 -27.72 -35.48
CA ARG A 135 -23.64 -28.84 -36.34
C ARG A 135 -24.05 -30.18 -35.76
N LEU A 136 -23.84 -30.40 -34.46
CA LEU A 136 -24.27 -31.62 -33.76
C LEU A 136 -25.79 -31.79 -33.79
N ALA A 137 -26.55 -30.72 -33.59
CA ALA A 137 -28.01 -30.74 -33.71
C ALA A 137 -28.45 -31.10 -35.14
N ARG A 138 -27.78 -30.57 -36.16
CA ARG A 138 -28.06 -30.89 -37.58
C ARG A 138 -27.69 -32.32 -37.95
N LYS A 139 -26.60 -32.88 -37.39
CA LYS A 139 -26.25 -34.30 -37.55
C LYS A 139 -27.29 -35.20 -36.87
N ALA A 140 -27.72 -34.85 -35.65
CA ALA A 140 -28.75 -35.59 -34.91
C ALA A 140 -30.11 -35.57 -35.62
N SER A 141 -30.52 -34.44 -36.21
CA SER A 141 -31.77 -34.35 -36.96
C SER A 141 -31.74 -35.22 -38.23
N LYS A 142 -30.64 -35.20 -38.98
CA LYS A 142 -30.44 -36.08 -40.16
C LYS A 142 -30.46 -37.56 -39.79
N GLN A 143 -29.83 -37.95 -38.68
CA GLN A 143 -29.84 -39.34 -38.21
C GLN A 143 -31.22 -39.79 -37.70
N ALA A 144 -32.00 -38.89 -37.10
CA ALA A 144 -33.37 -39.17 -36.67
C ALA A 144 -34.33 -39.32 -37.87
N GLU A 145 -34.18 -38.50 -38.91
CA GLU A 145 -34.92 -38.63 -40.17
C GLU A 145 -34.61 -39.95 -40.90
N ALA A 146 -33.35 -40.41 -40.88
CA ALA A 146 -32.96 -41.69 -41.44
C ALA A 146 -33.47 -42.93 -40.65
N LYS A 147 -33.89 -42.76 -39.39
CA LYS A 147 -34.37 -43.85 -38.50
C LYS A 147 -35.89 -43.90 -38.32
N ALA A 148 -36.66 -43.02 -38.95
CA ALA A 148 -38.13 -43.07 -38.89
C ALA A 148 -38.67 -44.28 -39.69
N PRO A 149 -39.52 -45.15 -39.10
CA PRO A 149 -40.03 -46.33 -39.80
C PRO A 149 -41.21 -45.96 -40.70
N GLY A 150 -40.98 -45.93 -42.01
CA GLY A 150 -42.04 -46.01 -43.02
C GLY A 150 -42.23 -47.47 -43.42
N ALA A 151 -43.39 -48.04 -43.08
CA ALA A 151 -43.74 -49.41 -43.36
C ALA A 151 -44.12 -49.66 -44.83
N GLU A 152 -43.86 -50.90 -45.24
CA GLU A 152 -44.40 -51.68 -46.36
C GLU A 152 -43.76 -51.58 -47.76
N GLY A 153 -43.05 -52.67 -48.13
CA GLY A 153 -42.96 -53.12 -49.51
C GLY A 153 -41.72 -53.92 -49.92
N GLY A 154 -41.68 -55.23 -49.61
CA GLY A 154 -41.11 -56.21 -50.54
C GLY A 154 -39.73 -56.85 -50.24
N SER A 155 -39.79 -58.09 -49.74
CA SER A 155 -38.94 -59.26 -50.00
C SER A 155 -37.42 -59.27 -49.68
N PRO A 156 -36.91 -60.27 -48.92
CA PRO A 156 -35.49 -60.44 -48.65
C PRO A 156 -34.82 -61.32 -49.72
N GLY A 157 -33.87 -60.76 -50.47
CA GLY A 157 -32.96 -61.49 -51.35
C GLY A 157 -31.57 -60.91 -51.22
N GLY A 158 -30.67 -61.63 -50.55
CA GLY A 158 -29.32 -61.16 -50.24
C GLY A 158 -28.38 -61.16 -51.43
N THR A 159 -27.38 -60.28 -51.38
CA THR A 159 -25.94 -60.53 -51.59
C THR A 159 -25.22 -59.23 -51.24
N GLY A 160 -24.09 -59.35 -50.53
CA GLY A 160 -23.38 -58.25 -49.89
C GLY A 160 -23.04 -57.10 -50.83
N GLY A 161 -23.73 -55.98 -50.63
CA GLY A 161 -23.16 -54.67 -50.91
C GLY A 161 -22.49 -54.23 -49.63
N GLU A 162 -21.15 -54.23 -49.62
CA GLU A 162 -20.37 -53.41 -48.71
C GLU A 162 -20.84 -51.97 -48.94
N THR A 163 -21.79 -51.53 -48.11
CA THR A 163 -22.11 -50.12 -47.98
C THR A 163 -20.87 -49.50 -47.37
N GLY A 164 -20.02 -48.96 -48.24
CA GLY A 164 -19.01 -47.98 -47.89
C GLY A 164 -19.72 -46.84 -47.16
N ALA A 165 -19.73 -46.96 -45.83
CA ALA A 165 -19.85 -45.83 -44.93
C ALA A 165 -18.46 -45.19 -44.85
N GLU A 166 -17.98 -44.70 -45.99
CA GLU A 166 -16.84 -43.79 -46.04
C GLU A 166 -17.41 -42.37 -46.14
N ASP A 167 -16.79 -41.50 -45.34
CA ASP A 167 -16.67 -40.06 -45.55
C ASP A 167 -17.83 -39.14 -45.13
N ASP A 168 -18.07 -38.98 -43.81
CA ASP A 168 -18.72 -37.75 -43.31
C ASP A 168 -18.39 -37.38 -41.84
N ASP A 169 -17.27 -37.87 -41.30
CA ASP A 169 -16.81 -37.49 -39.94
C ASP A 169 -15.49 -36.70 -39.89
N ASP A 170 -14.88 -36.42 -41.05
CA ASP A 170 -13.63 -35.64 -41.17
C ASP A 170 -13.83 -34.13 -41.36
N GLU A 171 -14.98 -33.56 -40.97
CA GLU A 171 -15.07 -32.11 -40.85
C GLU A 171 -14.30 -31.62 -39.62
N VAL A 172 -12.99 -31.45 -39.81
CA VAL A 172 -12.05 -30.83 -38.88
C VAL A 172 -12.68 -29.54 -38.34
N GLU A 173 -12.86 -29.47 -37.02
CA GLU A 173 -13.39 -28.28 -36.35
C GLU A 173 -12.53 -27.07 -36.75
N PRO A 174 -13.14 -25.96 -37.23
CA PRO A 174 -12.39 -24.78 -37.64
C PRO A 174 -11.55 -24.24 -36.48
N ILE A 175 -10.23 -24.19 -36.65
CA ILE A 175 -9.30 -23.60 -35.67
C ILE A 175 -9.24 -22.09 -35.91
N TYR A 176 -9.16 -21.29 -34.84
CA TYR A 176 -9.09 -19.83 -34.92
C TYR A 176 -7.86 -19.33 -35.70
N PHE A 177 -6.68 -19.87 -35.38
CA PHE A 177 -5.42 -19.55 -36.05
C PHE A 177 -5.31 -20.31 -37.38
N LYS A 178 -5.31 -19.59 -38.49
CA LYS A 178 -5.21 -20.16 -39.85
C LYS A 178 -3.81 -20.08 -40.42
N GLU A 179 -3.04 -19.09 -40.00
CA GLU A 179 -1.67 -18.88 -40.45
C GLU A 179 -0.73 -18.73 -39.23
N PRO A 180 0.48 -19.34 -39.26
CA PRO A 180 1.46 -19.20 -38.17
C PRO A 180 1.85 -17.73 -37.88
N SER A 181 1.77 -16.87 -38.91
CA SER A 181 2.03 -15.43 -38.82
C SER A 181 1.13 -14.73 -37.80
N GLN A 182 -0.13 -15.17 -37.63
CA GLN A 182 -1.10 -14.54 -36.73
C GLN A 182 -0.66 -14.65 -35.27
N LEU A 183 -0.16 -15.81 -34.87
CA LEU A 183 0.35 -16.03 -33.52
C LEU A 183 1.62 -15.21 -33.26
N LEU A 184 2.53 -15.18 -34.24
CA LEU A 184 3.75 -14.36 -34.17
C LEU A 184 3.43 -12.87 -34.07
N GLN A 185 2.41 -12.39 -34.79
CA GLN A 185 1.95 -11.01 -34.70
C GLN A 185 1.38 -10.68 -33.32
N ILE A 186 0.61 -11.59 -32.71
CA ILE A 186 0.11 -11.40 -31.33
C ILE A 186 1.28 -11.31 -30.35
N PHE A 187 2.28 -12.19 -30.48
CA PHE A 187 3.47 -12.13 -29.64
C PHE A 187 4.27 -10.85 -29.84
N SER A 188 4.53 -10.44 -31.08
CA SER A 188 5.21 -9.17 -31.38
C SER A 188 4.44 -7.99 -30.79
N ALA A 189 3.12 -7.94 -30.96
CA ALA A 189 2.28 -6.88 -30.39
C ALA A 189 2.29 -6.88 -28.85
N LEU A 190 2.35 -8.07 -28.23
CA LEU A 190 2.44 -8.20 -26.78
C LEU A 190 3.83 -7.81 -26.25
N GLU A 191 4.89 -8.15 -26.98
CA GLU A 191 6.26 -7.71 -26.70
C GLU A 191 6.38 -6.19 -26.82
N GLU A 192 5.88 -5.59 -27.90
CA GLU A 192 5.83 -4.15 -28.11
C GLU A 192 5.04 -3.45 -26.99
N ARG A 193 3.88 -3.98 -26.62
CA ARG A 193 3.07 -3.45 -25.52
C ARG A 193 3.78 -3.57 -24.18
N ASN A 194 4.42 -4.70 -23.91
CA ASN A 194 5.18 -4.89 -22.67
C ASN A 194 6.38 -3.95 -22.60
N LEU A 195 7.10 -3.78 -23.71
CA LEU A 195 8.21 -2.84 -23.80
C LEU A 195 7.72 -1.40 -23.59
N PHE A 196 6.59 -1.04 -24.20
CA PHE A 196 5.96 0.27 -23.99
C PHE A 196 5.55 0.49 -22.53
N LEU A 197 4.98 -0.52 -21.86
CA LEU A 197 4.64 -0.44 -20.43
C LEU A 197 5.88 -0.28 -19.54
N ILE A 198 6.97 -1.00 -19.85
CA ILE A 198 8.24 -0.88 -19.13
C ILE A 198 8.80 0.53 -19.30
N GLN A 199 8.83 1.04 -20.54
CA GLN A 199 9.32 2.39 -20.82
C GLN A 199 8.47 3.45 -20.11
N ASN A 200 7.14 3.35 -20.17
CA ASN A 200 6.26 4.29 -19.48
C ASN A 200 6.47 4.23 -17.95
N SER A 201 6.60 3.03 -17.38
CA SER A 201 6.91 2.87 -15.96
C SER A 201 8.22 3.55 -15.59
N GLN A 202 9.28 3.39 -16.39
CA GLN A 202 10.57 4.04 -16.17
C GLN A 202 10.47 5.56 -16.29
N GLU A 203 9.79 6.08 -17.31
CA GLU A 203 9.57 7.53 -17.48
C GLU A 203 8.78 8.13 -16.29
N THR A 204 7.76 7.42 -15.80
CA THR A 204 7.01 7.87 -14.62
C THR A 204 7.83 7.79 -13.33
N GLU A 205 8.72 6.81 -13.21
CA GLU A 205 9.62 6.65 -12.08
C GLU A 205 10.67 7.77 -12.05
N GLU A 206 11.29 8.07 -13.19
CA GLU A 206 12.22 9.20 -13.36
C GLU A 206 11.55 10.54 -13.02
N ALA A 207 10.35 10.79 -13.55
CA ALA A 207 9.59 12.01 -13.25
C ALA A 207 9.26 12.16 -11.75
N LEU A 208 9.00 11.03 -11.07
CA LEU A 208 8.73 11.01 -9.63
C LEU A 208 10.01 11.26 -8.83
N GLU A 209 11.15 10.71 -9.25
CA GLU A 209 12.46 10.97 -8.65
C GLU A 209 12.86 12.45 -8.80
N ASP A 210 12.69 13.02 -9.98
CA ASP A 210 12.89 14.45 -10.23
C ASP A 210 12.03 15.33 -9.32
N LEU A 211 10.76 14.97 -9.14
CA LEU A 211 9.85 15.71 -8.27
C LEU A 211 10.28 15.61 -6.79
N LYS A 212 10.72 14.42 -6.36
CA LYS A 212 11.27 14.22 -5.01
C LYS A 212 12.51 15.08 -4.79
N ASN A 213 13.44 15.07 -5.73
CA ASN A 213 14.67 15.87 -5.65
C ASN A 213 14.35 17.38 -5.57
N LYS A 214 13.45 17.89 -6.41
CA LYS A 214 12.98 19.29 -6.36
C LYS A 214 12.28 19.61 -5.04
N PHE A 215 11.50 18.69 -4.50
CA PHE A 215 10.85 18.86 -3.21
C PHE A 215 11.88 18.93 -2.07
N GLU A 216 12.89 18.06 -2.06
CA GLU A 216 13.96 18.08 -1.06
C GLU A 216 14.79 19.36 -1.13
N GLU A 217 15.13 19.82 -2.34
CA GLU A 217 15.83 21.10 -2.55
C GLU A 217 15.00 22.28 -2.02
N THR A 218 13.72 22.34 -2.41
CA THR A 218 12.81 23.40 -1.96
C THR A 218 12.63 23.38 -0.44
N LYS A 219 12.50 22.19 0.15
CA LYS A 219 12.40 22.00 1.60
C LYS A 219 13.66 22.51 2.30
N SER A 220 14.84 22.12 1.82
CA SER A 220 16.12 22.57 2.38
C SER A 220 16.26 24.11 2.30
N GLN A 221 15.87 24.70 1.17
CA GLN A 221 15.89 26.15 0.99
C GLN A 221 14.90 26.86 1.92
N MET A 222 13.69 26.32 2.09
CA MET A 222 12.71 26.84 3.05
C MET A 222 13.18 26.73 4.50
N GLU A 223 13.80 25.62 4.89
CA GLU A 223 14.38 25.44 6.22
C GLU A 223 15.52 26.44 6.47
N ALA A 224 16.39 26.66 5.47
CA ALA A 224 17.45 27.66 5.53
C ALA A 224 16.89 29.08 5.69
N ASN A 225 15.89 29.45 4.89
CA ASN A 225 15.21 30.75 4.98
C ASN A 225 14.51 30.93 6.33
N THR A 226 13.85 29.89 6.83
CA THR A 226 13.18 29.90 8.14
C THR A 226 14.21 30.09 9.25
N SER A 227 15.32 29.35 9.22
CA SER A 227 16.41 29.52 10.18
C SER A 227 17.01 30.93 10.15
N ALA A 228 17.22 31.50 8.96
CA ALA A 228 17.72 32.87 8.81
C ALA A 228 16.72 33.90 9.36
N LEU A 229 15.43 33.75 9.08
CA LEU A 229 14.38 34.61 9.62
C LEU A 229 14.27 34.51 11.14
N SER A 230 14.33 33.31 11.71
CA SER A 230 14.35 33.11 13.16
C SER A 230 15.54 33.81 13.82
N LYS A 231 16.75 33.67 13.24
CA LYS A 231 17.95 34.39 13.73
C LYS A 231 17.78 35.91 13.64
N ASN A 232 17.19 36.41 12.56
CA ASN A 232 16.91 37.85 12.41
C ASN A 232 15.91 38.34 13.46
N ILE A 233 14.86 37.54 13.74
CA ILE A 233 13.88 37.85 14.80
C ILE A 233 14.58 37.90 16.15
N GLU A 234 15.41 36.91 16.50
CA GLU A 234 16.17 36.89 17.75
C GLU A 234 17.07 38.13 17.87
N GLN A 235 17.80 38.49 16.81
CA GLN A 235 18.64 39.69 16.79
C GLN A 235 17.84 40.98 16.97
N LEU A 236 16.67 41.09 16.33
CA LEU A 236 15.79 42.25 16.48
C LEU A 236 15.20 42.32 17.89
N GLN A 237 14.80 41.18 18.47
CA GLN A 237 14.35 41.10 19.85
C GLN A 237 15.44 41.57 20.82
N THR A 238 16.69 41.10 20.66
CA THR A 238 17.82 41.58 21.47
C THR A 238 18.06 43.09 21.31
N LYS A 239 17.96 43.63 20.09
CA LYS A 239 18.09 45.07 19.85
C LYS A 239 16.96 45.87 20.51
N ILE A 240 15.73 45.37 20.44
CA ILE A 240 14.57 45.99 21.10
C ILE A 240 14.76 45.98 22.62
N GLU A 241 15.22 44.87 23.20
CA GLU A 241 15.53 44.79 24.64
C GLU A 241 16.61 45.80 25.05
N LEU A 242 17.71 45.90 24.28
CA LEU A 242 18.76 46.88 24.54
C LEU A 242 18.26 48.33 24.42
N GLU A 243 17.44 48.65 23.43
CA GLU A 243 16.85 49.98 23.32
C GLU A 243 15.81 50.27 24.41
N ASN A 244 15.00 49.30 24.80
CA ASN A 244 14.08 49.43 25.93
C ASN A 244 14.85 49.66 27.25
N GLU A 245 15.97 48.98 27.46
CA GLU A 245 16.86 49.25 28.60
C GLU A 245 17.42 50.68 28.57
N LYS A 246 17.88 51.15 27.40
CA LYS A 246 18.38 52.52 27.25
C LYS A 246 17.28 53.55 27.49
N ALA A 247 16.08 53.33 26.94
CA ALA A 247 14.91 54.17 27.16
C ALA A 247 14.58 54.24 28.66
N ALA A 248 14.51 53.09 29.34
CA ALA A 248 14.27 53.03 30.78
C ALA A 248 15.37 53.75 31.60
N ARG A 249 16.65 53.66 31.18
CA ARG A 249 17.75 54.43 31.80
C ARG A 249 17.59 55.94 31.59
N LEU A 250 17.15 56.36 30.40
CA LEU A 250 16.95 57.76 30.06
C LEU A 250 15.75 58.34 30.81
N GLU A 251 14.65 57.61 30.91
CA GLU A 251 13.48 57.97 31.71
C GLU A 251 13.85 58.19 33.18
N LYS A 252 14.64 57.27 33.76
CA LYS A 252 15.17 57.46 35.13
C LYS A 252 16.00 58.74 35.24
N ARG A 253 16.81 59.09 34.23
CA ARG A 253 17.61 60.33 34.23
C ARG A 253 16.73 61.58 34.11
N ILE A 254 15.73 61.57 33.23
CA ILE A 254 14.77 62.67 33.09
C ILE A 254 13.98 62.86 34.39
N SER A 255 13.54 61.76 35.02
CA SER A 255 12.87 61.78 36.32
C SER A 255 13.74 62.40 37.42
N VAL A 256 15.06 62.23 37.39
CA VAL A 256 15.98 62.87 38.34
C VAL A 256 16.16 64.37 38.04
N ASN A 257 16.03 64.79 36.78
CA ASN A 257 16.11 66.18 36.34
C ASN A 257 14.80 67.00 36.48
N VAL A 258 13.76 66.47 37.13
CA VAL A 258 12.44 67.12 37.37
C VAL A 258 12.51 68.45 38.13
N GLY A 259 13.69 68.87 38.61
CA GLY A 259 13.93 70.23 39.10
C GLY A 259 13.64 71.34 38.06
N ILE A 260 13.70 71.04 36.76
CA ILE A 260 13.51 72.04 35.69
C ILE A 260 12.03 72.38 35.45
N GLY A 261 11.11 71.43 35.62
CA GLY A 261 9.67 71.65 35.38
C GLY A 261 9.02 72.65 36.34
N LYS A 262 9.58 72.82 37.55
CA LYS A 262 9.13 73.87 38.49
C LYS A 262 9.50 75.28 38.00
N GLN A 263 10.63 75.43 37.32
CA GLN A 263 11.07 76.71 36.77
C GLN A 263 10.16 77.15 35.62
N GLU A 264 9.80 76.21 34.73
CA GLU A 264 8.88 76.44 33.60
C GLU A 264 7.50 76.92 34.08
N ALA A 265 6.95 76.28 35.13
CA ALA A 265 5.65 76.64 35.68
C ALA A 265 5.64 78.04 36.32
N ILE A 266 6.73 78.42 36.99
CA ILE A 266 6.87 79.76 37.59
C ILE A 266 7.01 80.83 36.49
N LEU A 267 7.76 80.54 35.42
CA LEU A 267 7.92 81.46 34.29
C LEU A 267 6.58 81.68 33.56
N GLN A 268 5.76 80.63 33.42
CA GLN A 268 4.44 80.74 32.83
C GLN A 268 3.49 81.59 33.71
N GLU A 269 3.46 81.36 35.03
CA GLU A 269 2.64 82.15 35.95
C GLU A 269 3.04 83.65 35.95
N LEU A 270 4.35 83.93 35.81
CA LEU A 270 4.84 85.30 35.70
C LEU A 270 4.42 85.94 34.37
N GLY A 271 4.52 85.20 33.26
CA GLY A 271 4.09 85.66 31.94
C GLY A 271 2.60 86.01 31.88
N ASP A 272 1.75 85.23 32.55
CA ASP A 272 0.32 85.49 32.64
C ASP A 272 0.01 86.79 33.40
N LYS A 273 0.68 87.03 34.54
CA LYS A 273 0.53 88.27 35.33
C LYS A 273 1.00 89.51 34.56
N VAL A 274 2.12 89.41 33.83
CA VAL A 274 2.61 90.50 32.98
C VAL A 274 1.60 90.83 31.89
N THR A 275 0.95 89.80 31.31
CA THR A 275 -0.11 89.98 30.31
C THR A 275 -1.36 90.65 30.89
N GLU A 276 -1.74 90.32 32.13
CA GLU A 276 -2.84 91.00 32.85
C GLU A 276 -2.55 92.50 33.06
N VAL A 277 -1.31 92.85 33.45
CA VAL A 277 -0.93 94.26 33.65
C VAL A 277 -0.88 95.00 32.31
N PHE A 278 -0.32 94.38 31.28
CA PHE A 278 -0.24 94.93 29.92
C PHE A 278 -1.62 95.30 29.37
N THR A 279 -2.60 94.40 29.48
CA THR A 279 -3.98 94.66 29.05
C THR A 279 -4.65 95.76 29.87
N ARG A 280 -4.45 95.79 31.20
CA ARG A 280 -4.98 96.86 32.06
C ARG A 280 -4.37 98.24 31.77
N CYS A 281 -3.12 98.30 31.31
CA CYS A 281 -2.47 99.53 30.88
C CYS A 281 -3.02 100.08 29.54
N GLY A 282 -3.93 99.35 28.88
CA GLY A 282 -4.65 99.80 27.68
C GLY A 282 -3.93 99.47 26.37
N PHE A 283 -2.95 98.55 26.40
CA PHE A 283 -2.29 98.07 25.19
C PHE A 283 -3.14 96.97 24.50
N VAL A 284 -3.22 97.02 23.17
CA VAL A 284 -3.94 96.04 22.36
C VAL A 284 -2.95 94.98 21.86
N PRO A 285 -3.16 93.68 22.16
CA PRO A 285 -2.26 92.62 21.72
C PRO A 285 -2.49 92.28 20.24
N GLU A 286 -1.93 93.06 19.32
CA GLU A 286 -2.10 92.79 17.87
C GLU A 286 -1.03 91.86 17.28
N ALA A 287 0.09 91.67 17.98
CA ALA A 287 1.07 90.62 17.67
C ALA A 287 1.62 90.12 19.00
N ASN A 288 1.37 88.86 19.37
CA ASN A 288 1.76 88.25 20.65
C ASN A 288 3.19 88.65 21.08
N PRO A 289 3.38 89.69 21.91
CA PRO A 289 4.72 90.17 22.24
C PRO A 289 5.30 89.26 23.33
N ASP A 290 6.61 89.06 23.30
CA ASP A 290 7.28 88.30 24.35
C ASP A 290 7.04 88.96 25.72
N THR A 291 7.14 88.18 26.81
CA THR A 291 6.93 88.67 28.17
C THR A 291 7.88 89.84 28.49
N LEU A 292 9.10 89.81 27.93
CA LEU A 292 10.06 90.91 28.04
C LEU A 292 9.62 92.14 27.25
N ASP A 293 9.13 91.98 26.02
CA ASP A 293 8.65 93.10 25.20
C ASP A 293 7.46 93.81 25.87
N LYS A 294 6.53 93.05 26.44
CA LYS A 294 5.41 93.58 27.24
C LYS A 294 5.90 94.43 28.42
N LEU A 295 6.94 93.97 29.13
CA LEU A 295 7.51 94.71 30.26
C LEU A 295 8.18 96.01 29.83
N VAL A 296 8.93 96.01 28.73
CA VAL A 296 9.59 97.20 28.18
C VAL A 296 8.56 98.26 27.78
N GLU A 297 7.45 97.87 27.17
CA GLU A 297 6.38 98.80 26.79
C GLU A 297 5.64 99.39 28.00
N ILE A 298 5.37 98.56 29.02
CA ILE A 298 4.81 99.02 30.30
C ILE A 298 5.76 100.02 30.94
N GLU A 299 7.05 99.72 31.02
CA GLU A 299 8.08 100.60 31.59
C GLU A 299 8.14 101.94 30.86
N ARG A 300 8.21 101.93 29.53
CA ARG A 300 8.19 103.15 28.71
C ARG A 300 6.95 104.01 28.98
N LYS A 301 5.78 103.38 29.14
CA LYS A 301 4.55 104.11 29.44
C LYS A 301 4.56 104.69 30.85
N LEU A 302 5.11 103.95 31.80
CA LEU A 302 5.26 104.38 33.19
C LEU A 302 6.19 105.60 33.28
N GLU A 303 7.34 105.57 32.60
CA GLU A 303 8.27 106.70 32.50
C GLU A 303 7.65 107.94 31.84
N GLN A 304 6.89 107.73 30.75
CA GLN A 304 6.16 108.82 30.10
C GLN A 304 5.18 109.48 31.07
N LEU A 305 4.40 108.69 31.81
CA LEU A 305 3.45 109.20 32.80
C LEU A 305 4.16 109.91 33.95
N LEU A 306 5.29 109.38 34.44
CA LEU A 306 6.08 110.01 35.50
C LEU A 306 6.68 111.35 35.05
N THR A 307 7.12 111.45 33.79
CA THR A 307 7.64 112.70 33.22
C THR A 307 6.53 113.73 33.03
N GLN A 308 5.33 113.30 32.60
CA GLN A 308 4.17 114.19 32.55
C GLN A 308 3.75 114.66 33.95
N MET A 309 3.87 113.78 34.96
CA MET A 309 3.60 114.13 36.34
C MET A 309 4.62 115.09 36.94
N SER A 310 5.89 115.07 36.52
CA SER A 310 6.94 115.94 37.09
C SER A 310 6.75 117.43 36.73
N VAL A 311 6.04 117.73 35.64
CA VAL A 311 5.73 119.09 35.18
C VAL A 311 4.45 119.66 35.82
N LEU A 312 3.62 118.82 36.44
CA LEU A 312 2.38 119.24 37.09
C LEU A 312 2.65 119.95 38.43
N PRO A 313 1.88 121.00 38.79
CA PRO A 313 2.02 121.67 40.08
C PRO A 313 1.89 120.71 41.26
N LYS A 314 2.86 120.75 42.19
CA LYS A 314 2.95 119.83 43.35
C LYS A 314 1.70 119.83 44.24
N ASP A 315 0.96 120.93 44.28
CA ASP A 315 -0.26 121.04 45.09
C ASP A 315 -1.46 120.37 44.43
N TYR A 316 -1.52 120.37 43.08
CA TYR A 316 -2.50 119.59 42.33
C TYR A 316 -2.25 118.09 42.50
N ILE A 317 -0.98 117.65 42.47
CA ILE A 317 -0.59 116.25 42.69
C ILE A 317 -0.99 115.82 44.11
N ARG A 318 -0.63 116.60 45.15
CA ARG A 318 -1.02 116.29 46.54
C ARG A 318 -2.54 116.26 46.74
N ALA A 319 -3.28 117.15 46.09
CA ALA A 319 -4.75 117.14 46.16
C ALA A 319 -5.35 115.91 45.45
N ALA A 320 -4.82 115.54 44.27
CA ALA A 320 -5.23 114.37 43.52
C ALA A 320 -4.88 113.05 44.25
N GLU A 321 -3.69 112.97 44.85
CA GLU A 321 -3.26 111.86 45.71
C GLU A 321 -4.17 111.73 46.92
N LYS A 322 -4.44 112.82 47.63
CA LYS A 322 -5.34 112.82 48.78
C LYS A 322 -6.76 112.39 48.39
N ARG A 323 -7.24 112.79 47.20
CA ARG A 323 -8.52 112.36 46.65
C ARG A 323 -8.53 110.87 46.28
N LYS A 324 -7.50 110.37 45.59
CA LYS A 324 -7.38 108.94 45.24
C LYS A 324 -7.18 108.06 46.46
N GLU A 325 -6.45 108.53 47.47
CA GLU A 325 -6.30 107.83 48.75
C GLU A 325 -7.60 107.85 49.56
N ALA A 326 -8.37 108.95 49.53
CA ALA A 326 -9.71 108.98 50.10
C ALA A 326 -10.66 108.00 49.38
N ASP A 327 -10.67 107.98 48.04
CA ASP A 327 -11.45 107.03 47.23
C ASP A 327 -11.05 105.57 47.55
N ARG A 328 -9.75 105.28 47.68
CA ARG A 328 -9.24 103.94 48.03
C ARG A 328 -9.70 103.54 49.43
N ARG A 329 -9.56 104.44 50.41
CA ARG A 329 -10.05 104.20 51.78
C ARG A 329 -11.55 104.01 51.84
N ASP A 330 -12.31 104.73 51.01
CA ASP A 330 -13.76 104.59 50.92
C ASP A 330 -14.16 103.29 50.22
N ARG A 331 -13.44 102.83 49.20
CA ARG A 331 -13.64 101.50 48.60
C ARG A 331 -13.39 100.39 49.62
N VAL A 332 -12.27 100.46 50.35
CA VAL A 332 -11.95 99.48 51.40
C VAL A 332 -12.99 99.52 52.52
N ARG A 333 -13.44 100.71 52.94
CA ARG A 333 -14.52 100.85 53.95
C ARG A 333 -15.84 100.28 53.44
N LYS A 334 -16.26 100.59 52.21
CA LYS A 334 -17.48 100.05 51.59
C LYS A 334 -17.41 98.53 51.46
N GLN A 335 -16.28 97.98 51.03
CA GLN A 335 -16.07 96.54 50.91
C GLN A 335 -16.15 95.86 52.29
N LYS A 336 -15.48 96.42 53.31
CA LYS A 336 -15.60 95.91 54.69
C LYS A 336 -17.00 96.02 55.28
N MET A 337 -17.72 97.11 54.99
CA MET A 337 -19.12 97.28 55.44
C MET A 337 -20.03 96.26 54.75
N PHE A 338 -19.86 96.05 53.44
CA PHE A 338 -20.58 95.05 52.66
C PHE A 338 -20.32 93.63 53.18
N GLU A 339 -19.05 93.26 53.41
CA GLU A 339 -18.68 91.97 54.00
C GLU A 339 -19.32 91.76 55.38
N LYS A 340 -19.35 92.81 56.23
CA LYS A 340 -20.01 92.75 57.54
C LYS A 340 -21.53 92.60 57.43
N GLN A 341 -22.17 93.32 56.50
CA GLN A 341 -23.61 93.28 56.27
C GLN A 341 -24.03 91.91 55.74
N HIS A 342 -23.31 91.39 54.75
CA HIS A 342 -23.50 90.06 54.21
C HIS A 342 -23.32 88.97 55.28
N ALA A 343 -22.27 89.06 56.10
CA ALA A 343 -22.06 88.13 57.21
C ALA A 343 -23.17 88.22 58.28
N TYR A 344 -23.77 89.39 58.51
CA TYR A 344 -24.90 89.57 59.42
C TYR A 344 -26.19 88.98 58.84
N GLU A 345 -26.49 89.25 57.57
CA GLU A 345 -27.62 88.68 56.84
C GLU A 345 -27.54 87.15 56.77
N GLU A 346 -26.36 86.60 56.48
CA GLU A 346 -26.15 85.14 56.45
C GLU A 346 -26.37 84.51 57.84
N ARG A 347 -26.00 85.20 58.93
CA ARG A 347 -26.28 84.76 60.31
C ARG A 347 -27.77 84.83 60.64
N LEU A 348 -28.44 85.92 60.26
CA LEU A 348 -29.87 86.10 60.47
C LEU A 348 -30.68 85.05 59.69
N ALA A 349 -30.34 84.82 58.42
CA ALA A 349 -30.93 83.78 57.57
C ALA A 349 -30.73 82.38 58.17
N LYS A 350 -29.52 82.05 58.64
CA LYS A 350 -29.25 80.78 59.36
C LYS A 350 -30.02 80.66 60.68
N SER A 351 -30.39 81.77 61.33
CA SER A 351 -31.22 81.79 62.55
C SER A 351 -32.70 81.58 62.20
N VAL A 352 -33.22 82.30 61.22
CA VAL A 352 -34.61 82.16 60.72
C VAL A 352 -34.86 80.77 60.14
N ALA A 353 -33.92 80.22 59.36
CA ALA A 353 -34.00 78.85 58.85
C ALA A 353 -33.99 77.79 59.96
N ARG A 354 -33.31 78.07 61.09
CA ARG A 354 -33.38 77.21 62.28
C ARG A 354 -34.72 77.32 63.00
N ALA A 355 -35.29 78.53 63.10
CA ALA A 355 -36.57 78.78 63.76
C ALA A 355 -37.79 78.25 62.97
N THR A 356 -37.72 78.25 61.64
CA THR A 356 -38.78 77.78 60.73
C THR A 356 -38.72 76.29 60.44
N LYS A 357 -37.63 75.61 60.82
CA LYS A 357 -37.50 74.16 60.62
C LYS A 357 -38.46 73.43 61.57
N ALA A 358 -39.36 72.63 61.01
CA ALA A 358 -40.34 71.86 61.76
C ALA A 358 -39.66 70.99 62.84
N ILE A 359 -40.15 71.10 64.08
CA ILE A 359 -39.61 70.35 65.22
C ILE A 359 -39.88 68.85 65.00
N PRO A 360 -38.86 67.98 64.92
CA PRO A 360 -39.07 66.56 64.70
C PRO A 360 -39.76 65.90 65.91
N GLN A 361 -40.86 65.19 65.64
CA GLN A 361 -41.60 64.40 66.63
C GLN A 361 -40.72 63.23 67.12
N ARG A 362 -40.38 63.20 68.41
CA ARG A 362 -39.54 62.15 69.01
C ARG A 362 -40.36 60.87 69.18
N LYS A 363 -39.99 59.79 68.47
CA LYS A 363 -40.51 58.44 68.76
C LYS A 363 -39.67 57.80 69.88
N GLY A 364 -40.26 57.55 71.04
CA GLY A 364 -39.62 56.86 72.18
C GLY A 364 -39.83 57.53 73.55
N LYS A 365 -39.76 56.75 74.64
CA LYS A 365 -39.98 57.24 76.02
C LYS A 365 -38.94 58.30 76.40
N LYS A 366 -39.41 59.38 77.04
CA LYS A 366 -38.63 60.54 77.47
C LYS A 366 -37.53 60.12 78.46
N ILE A 367 -36.25 60.33 78.09
CA ILE A 367 -35.11 60.13 78.99
C ILE A 367 -35.21 61.14 80.16
N MET A 368 -35.26 60.62 81.39
CA MET A 368 -35.24 61.42 82.61
C MET A 368 -33.81 61.91 82.87
N PHE A 369 -33.66 63.23 82.99
CA PHE A 369 -32.39 63.88 83.25
C PHE A 369 -31.91 63.55 84.66
N ARG A 370 -30.68 63.03 84.79
CA ARG A 370 -29.99 62.91 86.09
C ARG A 370 -29.22 64.21 86.34
N SER A 371 -29.15 64.67 87.58
CA SER A 371 -28.46 65.90 87.96
C SER A 371 -27.00 65.92 87.49
N PRO A 372 -26.47 67.05 86.99
CA PRO A 372 -25.08 67.15 86.57
C PRO A 372 -24.13 66.95 87.77
N PRO A 373 -22.98 66.26 87.61
CA PRO A 373 -21.97 66.19 88.66
C PRO A 373 -21.34 67.58 88.93
N LEU A 374 -21.06 67.87 90.20
CA LEU A 374 -20.42 69.11 90.66
C LEU A 374 -19.02 69.27 89.99
N LYS A 375 -18.85 70.33 89.20
CA LYS A 375 -17.57 70.67 88.57
C LYS A 375 -16.56 71.15 89.63
N ARG A 376 -15.46 70.41 89.83
CA ARG A 376 -14.27 70.87 90.56
C ARG A 376 -13.59 72.01 89.78
N VAL A 377 -13.38 73.15 90.43
CA VAL A 377 -12.57 74.27 89.93
C VAL A 377 -11.10 73.82 89.88
N LYS A 378 -10.48 73.79 88.70
CA LYS A 378 -9.02 73.58 88.56
C LYS A 378 -8.30 74.89 88.87
N LYS A 379 -7.38 74.86 89.85
CA LYS A 379 -6.44 75.96 90.15
C LYS A 379 -5.55 76.24 88.94
N LYS A 380 -5.28 77.51 88.65
CA LYS A 380 -4.28 77.94 87.63
C LYS A 380 -2.88 77.56 88.12
N ALA A 381 -2.05 77.00 87.23
CA ALA A 381 -0.67 76.64 87.51
C ALA A 381 0.16 77.86 87.90
N THR A 382 0.98 77.73 88.94
CA THR A 382 1.87 78.80 89.44
C THR A 382 3.15 78.87 88.62
N VAL A 383 3.94 79.93 88.80
CA VAL A 383 5.21 80.13 88.08
C VAL A 383 6.19 78.98 88.32
N ASP A 384 6.16 78.36 89.50
CA ASP A 384 6.99 77.18 89.83
C ASP A 384 6.63 75.93 89.03
N ASP A 385 5.36 75.74 88.66
CA ASP A 385 4.92 74.61 87.81
C ASP A 385 5.46 74.74 86.37
N LYS A 386 5.68 75.97 85.90
CA LYS A 386 6.30 76.23 84.59
C LYS A 386 7.81 76.01 84.62
N ILE A 387 8.47 76.39 85.71
CA ILE A 387 9.92 76.17 85.89
C ILE A 387 10.23 74.68 85.98
N LYS A 388 9.41 73.89 86.69
CA LYS A 388 9.54 72.42 86.70
C LYS A 388 9.32 71.79 85.33
N LEU A 389 8.39 72.31 84.52
CA LEU A 389 8.17 71.81 83.16
C LEU A 389 9.35 72.12 82.24
N GLU A 390 9.97 73.30 82.35
CA GLU A 390 11.19 73.64 81.61
C GLU A 390 12.39 72.80 82.04
N GLN A 391 12.52 72.51 83.34
CA GLN A 391 13.56 71.61 83.85
C GLN A 391 13.34 70.16 83.38
N ASP A 392 12.10 69.68 83.33
CA ASP A 392 11.76 68.32 82.88
C ASP A 392 11.92 68.16 81.35
N ILE A 393 11.66 69.23 80.59
CA ILE A 393 11.97 69.32 79.15
C ILE A 393 13.48 69.33 78.92
N MET A 394 14.25 70.07 79.74
CA MET A 394 15.71 70.07 79.66
C MET A 394 16.30 68.71 80.04
N TYR A 395 15.82 68.06 81.10
CA TYR A 395 16.33 66.75 81.54
C TYR A 395 16.10 65.64 80.49
N LYS A 396 14.95 65.66 79.82
CA LYS A 396 14.64 64.74 78.71
C LYS A 396 15.42 65.02 77.43
N LYS A 397 16.01 66.21 77.28
CA LYS A 397 16.81 66.56 76.09
C LYS A 397 18.28 66.13 76.20
N TYR A 398 18.74 65.78 77.41
CA TYR A 398 20.14 65.41 77.67
C TYR A 398 20.34 63.95 78.14
N PHE A 399 19.28 63.18 78.42
CA PHE A 399 19.38 61.78 78.88
C PHE A 399 18.48 60.77 78.14
N THR A 400 18.10 61.09 76.90
CA THR A 400 17.65 60.14 75.86
C THR A 400 18.33 60.53 74.56
#